data_AF-A0A822G6Z0-F1
#
_entry.id   AF-A0A822G6Z0-F1
#
_cell.length_a   1.000
_cell.length_b   1.000
_cell.length_c   1.000
_cell.angle_alpha   90.00
_cell.angle_beta   90.00
_cell.angle_gamma   90.00
#
_symmetry.space_group_name_H-M   'P 1'
#
loop_
_entity.id
_entity.type
_entity.pdbx_description
1 polymer ?
#
loop_
_entity_poly.entity_id
_entity_poly.type
_entity_poly.pdbx_seq_one_letter_code
_entity_poly.pdbx_strand_id
1 'polypeptide(L)' 'MVSKGVEAVLTLIKSNWPDVVDIISISGNYCIDKKPSALNWIDGRGKSVVAEATISHEVLEQI' A
#
# COMPACT_ATOMS: atom_id res chain seq x y z
N MET A 1 -6.22 2.05 12.04
CA MET A 1 -4.83 1.99 12.53
C MET A 1 -3.95 2.96 11.76
N VAL A 2 -3.61 2.71 10.49
CA VAL A 2 -2.72 3.58 9.69
C VAL A 2 -3.29 4.99 9.49
N SER A 3 -4.55 5.13 9.06
CA SER A 3 -5.15 6.45 8.84
C SER A 3 -5.20 7.32 10.10
N LYS A 4 -5.43 6.71 11.27
CA LYS A 4 -5.41 7.40 12.57
C LYS A 4 -4.01 7.91 12.93
N GLY A 5 -2.98 7.11 12.63
CA GLY A 5 -1.58 7.54 12.79
C GLY A 5 -1.22 8.71 11.86
N VAL A 6 -1.63 8.63 10.59
CA VAL A 6 -1.43 9.70 9.60
C VAL A 6 -2.14 10.98 10.04
N GLU A 7 -3.37 10.91 10.53
CA GLU A 7 -4.12 12.08 11.04
C GLU A 7 -3.39 12.78 12.20
N ALA A 8 -2.84 12.02 13.14
CA ALA A 8 -2.04 12.59 14.23
C ALA A 8 -0.76 13.28 13.72
N VAL A 9 -0.06 12.68 12.74
CA VAL A 9 1.13 13.27 12.12
C VAL A 9 0.78 14.53 11.32
N LEU A 10 -0.29 14.51 10.54
CA LEU A 10 -0.74 15.67 9.77
C LEU A 10 -1.12 16.84 10.70
N THR A 11 -1.73 16.56 11.85
CA THR A 11 -2.03 17.57 12.88
C THR A 11 -0.74 18.22 13.39
N LEU A 12 0.30 17.43 13.67
CA LEU A 12 1.61 17.94 14.10
C LEU A 12 2.30 18.77 13.00
N ILE A 13 2.20 18.35 11.74
CA ILE A 13 2.76 19.10 10.61
C ILE A 13 2.04 20.45 10.47
N LYS A 14 0.69 20.47 10.50
CA LYS A 14 -0.08 21.70 10.42
C LYS A 14 0.21 22.65 11.58
N SER A 15 0.44 22.15 12.81
CA SER A 15 0.79 23.01 13.94
C SER A 15 2.16 23.66 13.80
N ASN A 16 3.12 23.00 13.13
CA ASN A 16 4.47 23.52 12.92
C ASN A 16 4.55 24.50 11.73
N TRP A 17 3.67 24.35 10.74
CA TRP A 17 3.63 25.19 9.54
C TRP A 17 2.19 25.61 9.18
N PRO A 18 1.52 26.39 10.05
CA PRO A 18 0.10 26.67 9.93
C PRO A 18 -0.28 27.45 8.66
N ASP A 19 0.60 28.31 8.17
CA ASP A 19 0.33 29.19 7.03
C ASP A 19 0.84 28.64 5.68
N VAL A 20 1.54 27.50 5.70
CA VAL A 20 2.23 26.95 4.52
C VAL A 20 1.60 25.64 4.05
N VAL A 21 1.03 24.86 4.96
CA VAL A 21 0.54 23.51 4.66
C VAL A 21 -0.96 23.45 4.90
N ASP A 22 -1.76 23.08 3.88
CA ASP A 22 -3.18 22.76 4.05
C ASP A 22 -3.44 21.27 3.81
N ILE A 23 -4.27 20.67 4.68
CA ILE A 23 -4.63 19.25 4.60
C ILE A 23 -5.89 19.12 3.75
N ILE A 24 -5.72 18.68 2.50
CA ILE A 24 -6.84 18.52 1.55
C ILE A 24 -7.57 17.19 1.75
N SER A 25 -6.82 16.10 1.97
CA SER A 25 -7.35 14.76 2.17
C SER A 25 -6.34 13.88 2.87
N ILE A 26 -6.81 12.96 3.72
CA ILE A 26 -5.97 11.92 4.34
C ILE A 26 -5.53 10.87 3.29
N SER A 27 -6.32 10.68 2.23
CA SER A 27 -6.02 9.74 1.14
C SER A 27 -6.03 10.47 -0.19
N GLY A 28 -4.87 10.93 -0.63
CA GLY A 28 -4.65 11.55 -1.94
C GLY A 28 -4.45 10.56 -3.08
N ASN A 29 -4.98 9.33 -2.96
CA ASN A 29 -4.74 8.23 -3.91
C ASN A 29 -3.27 7.83 -4.11
N TYR A 30 -2.38 8.16 -3.17
CA TYR A 30 -0.98 7.76 -3.23
C TYR A 30 -0.68 6.45 -2.50
N CYS A 31 -1.53 6.09 -1.52
CA CYS A 31 -1.52 4.75 -0.92
C CYS A 31 -2.08 3.66 -1.84
N ILE A 32 -2.75 4.09 -2.92
CA ILE A 32 -3.67 3.37 -3.81
C ILE A 32 -4.43 2.24 -3.09
N ASP A 33 -5.47 2.61 -2.35
CA ASP A 33 -6.45 1.66 -1.86
C ASP A 33 -7.52 1.35 -2.93
N LYS A 34 -7.81 0.06 -3.14
CA LYS A 34 -8.90 -0.44 -3.99
C LYS A 34 -8.87 0.03 -5.45
N LYS A 35 -7.69 0.40 -5.97
CA LYS A 35 -7.45 0.77 -7.37
C LYS A 35 -6.15 0.11 -7.87
N PRO A 36 -6.04 -0.22 -9.17
CA PRO A 36 -4.80 -0.71 -9.74
C PRO A 36 -3.73 0.40 -9.77
N SER A 37 -2.47 0.06 -9.51
CA SER A 37 -1.35 1.03 -9.56
C SER A 37 0.00 0.36 -9.73
N ALA A 38 0.86 1.00 -10.53
CA ALA A 38 2.27 0.65 -10.67
C ALA A 38 3.03 0.76 -9.34
N LEU A 39 2.70 1.73 -8.49
CA LEU A 39 3.34 1.89 -7.18
C LEU A 39 3.09 0.68 -6.28
N ASN A 40 1.83 0.20 -6.21
CA ASN A 40 1.51 -1.00 -5.43
C ASN A 40 2.21 -2.25 -5.96
N TRP A 41 2.48 -2.32 -7.27
CA TRP A 41 3.18 -3.43 -7.90
C TRP A 41 4.68 -3.41 -7.61
N ILE A 42 5.31 -2.23 -7.70
CA ILE A 42 6.76 -2.06 -7.57
C ILE A 42 7.17 -2.04 -6.08
N ASP A 43 6.51 -1.23 -5.26
CA ASP A 43 6.88 -1.02 -3.86
C ASP A 43 6.17 -2.00 -2.90
N GLY A 44 5.15 -2.70 -3.39
CA GLY A 44 4.31 -3.59 -2.60
C GLY A 44 3.31 -2.85 -1.71
N ARG A 45 2.26 -3.56 -1.27
CA ARG A 45 1.25 -3.03 -0.34
C ARG A 45 0.66 -4.14 0.50
N GLY A 46 0.85 -4.08 1.82
CA GLY A 46 0.34 -5.10 2.75
C GLY A 46 1.24 -6.33 2.78
N LYS A 47 0.87 -7.40 2.07
CA LYS A 47 1.64 -8.65 2.02
C LYS A 47 2.15 -8.87 0.60
N SER A 48 3.47 -8.84 0.44
CA SER A 48 4.15 -9.28 -0.79
C SER A 48 4.60 -10.72 -0.57
N VAL A 49 4.16 -11.63 -1.43
CA VAL A 49 4.37 -13.08 -1.26
C VAL A 49 4.78 -13.68 -2.59
N VAL A 50 5.68 -14.67 -2.54
CA VAL A 50 6.08 -15.50 -3.66
C VAL A 50 5.95 -16.96 -3.24
N ALA A 51 5.46 -17.81 -4.13
CA ALA A 51 5.35 -19.25 -3.94
C ALA A 51 5.65 -19.95 -5.26
N GLU A 52 6.41 -21.04 -5.17
CA GLU A 52 6.80 -21.85 -6.32
C GLU A 52 6.69 -23.34 -5.97
N ALA A 53 6.49 -24.17 -6.99
CA ALA A 53 6.46 -25.61 -6.87
C ALA A 53 7.00 -26.24 -8.15
N THR A 54 7.64 -27.40 -8.03
CA THR A 54 8.03 -28.24 -9.17
C THR A 54 7.07 -29.41 -9.25
N ILE A 55 6.45 -29.61 -10.40
CA ILE A 55 5.53 -30.72 -10.67
C ILE A 55 6.27 -31.75 -11.54
N SER A 56 6.24 -33.02 -11.14
CA SER A 56 6.86 -34.11 -11.92
C SER A 56 5.99 -34.53 -13.10
N HIS A 57 6.60 -35.16 -14.11
CA HIS A 57 5.89 -35.65 -15.29
C HIS A 57 4.80 -36.67 -14.94
N GLU A 58 5.10 -37.56 -13.99
CA GLU A 58 4.17 -38.61 -13.56
C GLU A 58 2.91 -38.03 -12.90
N VAL A 59 3.04 -36.93 -12.16
CA VAL A 59 1.90 -36.21 -11.57
C VAL A 59 1.06 -35.54 -12.66
N LEU A 60 1.70 -35.00 -13.72
CA LEU A 60 1.00 -34.38 -14.85
C LEU A 60 0.21 -35.41 -15.67
N GLU A 61 0.73 -36.63 -15.86
CA GLU A 61 0.04 -37.69 -16.62
C GLU A 61 -1.20 -38.26 -15.92
N GLN A 62 -1.34 -38.05 -14.61
CA GLN A 62 -2.42 -38.60 -13.79
C GLN A 62 -3.62 -37.65 -13.61
N ILE A 63 -3.59 -36.46 -14.22
CA ILE A 63 -4.64 -35.42 -14.16
C ILE A 63 -5.23 -35.21 -15.55
#